data_AF-A0A2R6C788-F1
#
_entry.id   AF-A0A2R6C788-F1
#
_cell.length_a   1.000
_cell.length_b   1.000
_cell.length_c   1.000
_cell.angle_alpha   90.00
_cell.angle_beta   90.00
_cell.angle_gamma   90.00
#
_symmetry.space_group_name_H-M   'P 1'
#
loop_
_entity.id
_entity.type
_entity.pdbx_description
1 polymer ?
#
loop_
_entity_poly.entity_id
_entity_poly.type
_entity_poly.pdbx_seq_one_letter_code
_entity_poly.pdbx_strand_id
1 'polypeptide(L)'
;MEEVMPQFLGVEDLVGVMLQNQRKTGNPLGLDGARLARWAQGLKFNASSGTYLYTGGLYQMAAYIDSFIEALERLEGSVAGGVGLGLVKALGRLGINLSSLYSSVAEKEAVRYEGIIRNLYTLLVRQGYEFGFLGSDEQYSGVLFYDMGFDSEFQESAERLTRMLRDRGVKRLITMDPHSTLILKEV
;
A
#
# COMPACT_ATOMS: atom_id res chain seq x y z
N MET A 1 0.88 -41.35 -3.50
CA MET A 1 1.67 -40.19 -3.95
C MET A 1 1.11 -39.02 -3.18
N GLU A 2 1.72 -38.72 -2.04
CA GLU A 2 1.31 -37.60 -1.20
C GLU A 2 1.70 -36.33 -1.95
N GLU A 3 0.71 -35.52 -2.28
CA GLU A 3 0.92 -34.20 -2.86
C GLU A 3 1.65 -33.38 -1.80
N VAL A 4 2.95 -33.19 -1.97
CA VAL A 4 3.74 -32.35 -1.07
C VAL A 4 3.25 -30.92 -1.27
N MET A 5 2.33 -30.48 -0.41
CA MET A 5 1.96 -29.08 -0.31
C MET A 5 3.23 -28.27 -0.06
N PRO A 6 3.53 -27.25 -0.88
CA PRO A 6 4.69 -26.39 -0.64
C PRO A 6 4.59 -25.77 0.75
N GLN A 7 5.73 -25.71 1.42
CA GLN A 7 5.88 -25.20 2.77
C GLN A 7 5.78 -23.66 2.70
N PHE A 8 4.56 -23.12 2.84
CA PHE A 8 4.28 -21.69 2.86
C PHE A 8 5.15 -20.95 3.91
N LEU A 9 5.56 -19.71 3.63
CA LEU A 9 5.99 -18.73 4.64
C LEU A 9 4.99 -18.76 5.80
N GLY A 10 5.50 -18.82 7.03
CA GLY A 10 4.65 -18.61 8.20
C GLY A 10 3.96 -17.24 8.09
N VAL A 11 2.71 -17.14 8.53
CA VAL A 11 1.95 -15.87 8.49
C VAL A 11 2.74 -14.73 9.15
N GLU A 12 3.49 -15.04 10.21
CA GLU A 12 4.39 -14.10 10.90
C GLU A 12 5.54 -13.59 10.00
N ASP A 13 6.15 -14.43 9.19
CA ASP A 13 7.23 -14.04 8.27
C ASP A 13 6.69 -13.13 7.16
N LEU A 14 5.52 -13.46 6.62
CA LEU A 14 4.82 -12.64 5.63
C LEU A 14 4.50 -11.26 6.20
N VAL A 15 3.92 -11.21 7.39
CA VAL A 15 3.63 -9.95 8.10
C VAL A 15 4.93 -9.17 8.35
N GLY A 16 6.01 -9.83 8.72
CA GLY A 16 7.32 -9.21 8.89
C GLY A 16 7.85 -8.54 7.62
N VAL A 17 7.67 -9.17 6.46
CA VAL A 17 8.01 -8.57 5.16
C VAL A 17 7.12 -7.36 4.86
N MET A 18 5.81 -7.51 5.04
CA MET A 18 4.84 -6.44 4.78
C MET A 18 5.05 -5.23 5.70
N LEU A 19 5.40 -5.46 6.96
CA LEU A 19 5.75 -4.39 7.90
C LEU A 19 7.04 -3.67 7.49
N GLN A 20 8.07 -4.41 7.05
CA GLN A 20 9.29 -3.78 6.54
C GLN A 20 9.03 -2.92 5.30
N ASN A 21 8.19 -3.41 4.39
CA ASN A 21 7.73 -2.63 3.24
C ASN A 21 6.96 -1.39 3.69
N GLN A 22 5.99 -1.57 4.59
CA GLN A 22 5.22 -0.49 5.19
C GLN A 22 6.13 0.58 5.77
N ARG A 23 7.17 0.21 6.53
CA ARG A 23 8.16 1.15 7.10
C ARG A 23 8.98 1.90 6.04
N LYS A 24 9.36 1.23 4.95
CA LYS A 24 10.23 1.79 3.92
C LYS A 24 9.50 2.65 2.88
N THR A 25 8.35 2.18 2.40
CA THR A 25 7.63 2.77 1.26
C THR A 25 6.24 3.27 1.63
N GLY A 26 5.84 3.14 2.89
CA GLY A 26 4.52 3.56 3.36
C GLY A 26 3.37 2.64 2.97
N ASN A 27 3.65 1.48 2.38
CA ASN A 27 2.65 0.51 1.96
C ASN A 27 3.16 -0.94 2.11
N PRO A 28 2.27 -1.92 2.36
CA PRO A 28 2.69 -3.29 2.68
C PRO A 28 3.29 -4.07 1.50
N LEU A 29 3.01 -3.66 0.26
CA LEU A 29 3.52 -4.35 -0.94
C LEU A 29 4.91 -3.86 -1.37
N GLY A 30 5.45 -2.81 -0.76
CA GLY A 30 6.76 -2.27 -1.11
C GLY A 30 6.75 -1.46 -2.41
N LEU A 31 5.58 -1.01 -2.87
CA LEU A 31 5.43 -0.25 -4.09
C LEU A 31 5.94 1.18 -3.93
N ASP A 32 6.47 1.75 -5.01
CA ASP A 32 6.87 3.15 -5.01
C ASP A 32 5.65 4.09 -4.87
N GLY A 33 5.79 5.12 -4.03
CA GLY A 33 4.71 6.08 -3.78
C GLY A 33 4.29 6.84 -5.04
N ALA A 34 5.22 7.17 -5.94
CA ALA A 34 4.87 7.86 -7.17
C ALA A 34 4.03 6.98 -8.09
N ARG A 35 4.28 5.66 -8.11
CA ARG A 35 3.40 4.69 -8.78
C ARG A 35 1.99 4.71 -8.21
N LEU A 36 1.83 4.65 -6.89
CA LEU A 36 0.51 4.70 -6.23
C LEU A 36 -0.20 6.05 -6.40
N ALA A 37 0.56 7.12 -6.65
CA ALA A 37 0.03 8.47 -6.89
C ALA A 37 -0.21 8.79 -8.38
N ARG A 38 0.11 7.89 -9.31
CA ARG A 38 -0.01 8.14 -10.77
C ARG A 38 -1.40 8.59 -11.21
N TRP A 39 -2.45 8.05 -10.59
CA TRP A 39 -3.83 8.44 -10.88
C TRP A 39 -4.07 9.95 -10.76
N ALA A 40 -3.29 10.66 -9.94
CA ALA A 40 -3.43 12.08 -9.68
C ALA A 40 -2.78 12.98 -10.75
N GLN A 41 -2.06 12.39 -11.71
CA GLN A 41 -1.38 13.15 -12.75
C GLN A 41 -2.36 13.99 -13.59
N GLY A 42 -2.02 15.26 -13.76
CA GLY A 42 -2.85 16.24 -14.47
C GLY A 42 -4.09 16.72 -13.72
N LEU A 43 -4.31 16.29 -12.47
CA LEU A 43 -5.40 16.76 -11.63
C LEU A 43 -4.95 17.94 -10.76
N LYS A 44 -5.92 18.69 -10.22
CA LYS A 44 -5.68 19.86 -9.37
C LYS A 44 -6.23 19.61 -7.98
N PHE A 45 -5.46 19.96 -6.96
CA PHE A 45 -5.83 19.77 -5.57
C PHE A 45 -5.71 21.08 -4.80
N ASN A 46 -6.57 21.27 -3.80
CA ASN A 46 -6.55 22.42 -2.91
C ASN A 46 -6.25 21.97 -1.47
N ALA A 47 -4.97 21.93 -1.10
CA ALA A 47 -4.53 21.62 0.26
C ALA A 47 -5.01 22.64 1.31
N SER A 48 -5.29 23.89 0.90
CA SER A 48 -5.63 24.98 1.82
C SER A 48 -6.99 24.78 2.50
N SER A 49 -7.87 23.91 1.98
CA SER A 49 -9.15 23.59 2.62
C SER A 49 -8.97 22.77 3.91
N GLY A 50 -7.78 22.19 4.13
CA GLY A 50 -7.52 21.23 5.22
C GLY A 50 -8.28 19.90 5.06
N THR A 51 -9.04 19.73 3.97
CA THR A 51 -9.72 18.48 3.62
C THR A 51 -8.88 17.74 2.60
N TYR A 52 -8.69 16.43 2.75
CA TYR A 52 -7.89 15.62 1.83
C TYR A 52 -8.65 14.38 1.38
N LEU A 53 -8.52 14.01 0.10
CA LEU A 53 -8.89 12.69 -0.38
C LEU A 53 -7.79 11.71 0.03
N TYR A 54 -8.16 10.72 0.83
CA TYR A 54 -7.29 9.65 1.30
C TYR A 54 -7.70 8.34 0.65
N THR A 55 -6.80 7.76 -0.14
CA THR A 55 -7.05 6.50 -0.85
C THR A 55 -6.50 5.29 -0.08
N GLY A 56 -5.54 5.53 0.81
CA GLY A 56 -4.77 4.47 1.48
C GLY A 56 -3.96 3.61 0.51
N GLY A 57 -3.90 3.96 -0.78
CA GLY A 57 -3.31 3.11 -1.81
C GLY A 57 -4.07 1.80 -2.06
N LEU A 58 -5.26 1.57 -1.47
CA LEU A 58 -5.91 0.25 -1.50
C LEU A 58 -6.25 -0.22 -2.92
N TYR A 59 -7.00 0.60 -3.67
CA TYR A 59 -7.34 0.28 -5.05
C TYR A 59 -6.09 0.23 -5.94
N GLN A 60 -5.10 1.09 -5.69
CA GLN A 60 -3.86 1.12 -6.46
C GLN A 60 -3.01 -0.13 -6.22
N MET A 61 -2.96 -0.63 -4.98
CA MET A 61 -2.25 -1.85 -4.61
C MET A 61 -2.96 -3.11 -5.09
N ALA A 62 -4.30 -3.11 -5.19
CA ALA A 62 -5.09 -4.27 -5.61
C ALA A 62 -4.63 -4.82 -6.98
N ALA A 63 -4.16 -3.97 -7.88
CA ALA A 63 -3.61 -4.36 -9.18
C ALA A 63 -2.36 -5.25 -9.10
N TYR A 64 -1.64 -5.22 -7.98
CA TYR A 64 -0.31 -5.80 -7.81
C TYR A 64 -0.26 -6.94 -6.79
N ILE A 65 -1.40 -7.30 -6.17
CA ILE A 65 -1.46 -8.36 -5.15
C ILE A 65 -0.96 -9.69 -5.72
N ASP A 66 -1.45 -10.11 -6.89
CA ASP A 66 -1.05 -11.39 -7.50
C ASP A 66 0.45 -11.40 -7.82
N SER A 67 1.00 -10.32 -8.38
CA SER A 67 2.44 -10.20 -8.64
C SER A 67 3.28 -10.21 -7.37
N PHE A 68 2.76 -9.66 -6.27
CA PHE A 68 3.42 -9.72 -4.97
C PHE A 68 3.43 -11.16 -4.42
N ILE A 69 2.32 -11.88 -4.51
CA ILE A 69 2.21 -13.29 -4.11
C ILE A 69 3.18 -14.16 -4.94
N GLU A 70 3.17 -14.03 -6.27
CA GLU A 70 4.09 -14.75 -7.15
C GLU A 70 5.56 -14.48 -6.82
N ALA A 71 5.89 -13.24 -6.45
CA ALA A 71 7.24 -12.89 -6.03
C ALA A 71 7.63 -13.60 -4.73
N LEU A 72 6.72 -13.69 -3.76
CA LEU A 72 6.93 -14.43 -2.52
C LEU A 72 7.10 -15.93 -2.78
N GLU A 73 6.23 -16.55 -3.58
CA GLU A 73 6.32 -17.97 -3.96
C GLU A 73 7.65 -18.29 -4.66
N ARG A 74 8.12 -17.42 -5.56
CA ARG A 74 9.42 -17.60 -6.23
C ARG A 74 10.58 -17.48 -5.26
N LEU A 75 10.50 -16.59 -4.28
CA LEU A 75 11.51 -16.48 -3.22
C LEU A 75 11.51 -17.75 -2.38
N GLU A 76 10.36 -18.28 -1.98
CA GLU A 76 10.26 -19.57 -1.28
C GLU A 76 10.84 -20.74 -2.11
N GLY A 77 10.44 -20.86 -3.38
CA GLY A 77 10.90 -21.94 -4.26
C GLY A 77 12.41 -21.87 -4.56
N SER A 78 13.03 -20.69 -4.44
CA SER A 78 14.48 -20.52 -4.54
C SER A 78 15.25 -20.97 -3.28
N VAL A 79 14.54 -21.16 -2.16
CA VAL A 79 15.08 -21.58 -0.86
C VAL A 79 15.03 -23.11 -0.74
N ALA A 80 15.68 -23.79 -1.69
CA ALA A 80 16.28 -25.08 -1.40
C ALA A 80 17.57 -24.85 -0.58
N GLY A 81 17.43 -24.48 0.70
CA GLY A 81 18.54 -24.44 1.67
C GLY A 81 18.94 -23.05 2.18
N GLY A 82 18.43 -22.67 3.36
CA GLY A 82 19.11 -21.91 4.43
C GLY A 82 19.69 -20.50 4.18
N VAL A 83 19.83 -20.03 2.94
CA VAL A 83 20.59 -18.82 2.57
C VAL A 83 19.68 -17.63 2.19
N GLY A 84 18.36 -17.87 2.03
CA GLY A 84 17.40 -16.89 1.51
C GLY A 84 17.27 -15.58 2.31
N LEU A 85 17.30 -15.64 3.65
CA LEU A 85 17.15 -14.46 4.52
C LEU A 85 18.29 -13.43 4.37
N GLY A 86 19.52 -13.89 4.11
CA GLY A 86 20.68 -13.01 3.88
C GLY A 86 20.60 -12.29 2.54
N LEU A 87 20.11 -12.98 1.51
CA LEU A 87 19.86 -12.43 0.19
C LEU A 87 18.72 -11.40 0.20
N VAL A 88 17.62 -11.66 0.93
CA VAL A 88 16.51 -10.71 1.08
C VAL A 88 16.96 -9.40 1.74
N LYS A 89 17.77 -9.47 2.81
CA LYS A 89 18.38 -8.27 3.43
C LYS A 89 19.37 -7.56 2.50
N ALA A 90 20.10 -8.29 1.65
CA ALA A 90 21.04 -7.70 0.70
C ALA A 90 20.31 -7.01 -0.46
N LEU A 91 19.31 -7.65 -1.07
CA LEU A 91 18.49 -7.10 -2.15
C LEU A 91 17.71 -5.85 -1.68
N GLY A 92 17.15 -5.90 -0.47
CA GLY A 92 16.46 -4.77 0.16
C GLY A 92 17.38 -3.63 0.64
N ARG A 93 18.71 -3.85 0.68
CA ARG A 93 19.74 -2.81 0.94
C ARG A 93 20.31 -2.21 -0.35
N LEU A 94 20.26 -2.94 -1.45
CA LEU A 94 20.78 -2.55 -2.76
C LEU A 94 19.77 -1.74 -3.61
N GLY A 95 18.56 -1.50 -3.10
CA GLY A 95 17.53 -0.74 -3.81
C GLY A 95 17.05 -1.42 -5.09
N ILE A 96 17.16 -2.75 -5.17
CA ILE A 96 16.72 -3.50 -6.34
C ILE A 96 15.20 -3.43 -6.41
N ASN A 97 14.74 -2.59 -7.32
CA ASN A 97 13.35 -2.34 -7.62
C ASN A 97 12.79 -3.59 -8.30
N LEU A 98 11.88 -4.30 -7.62
CA LEU A 98 11.13 -5.43 -8.17
C LEU A 98 10.14 -4.99 -9.27
N SER A 99 10.28 -3.78 -9.80
CA SER A 99 9.49 -3.26 -10.92
C SER A 99 9.46 -4.18 -12.14
N SER A 100 10.50 -4.99 -12.35
CA SER A 100 10.57 -5.98 -13.42
C SER A 100 9.77 -7.25 -13.16
N LEU A 101 9.29 -7.46 -11.92
CA LEU A 101 8.39 -8.56 -11.57
C LEU A 101 6.91 -8.24 -11.87
N TYR A 102 6.56 -6.96 -12.05
CA TYR A 102 5.18 -6.59 -12.34
C TYR A 102 4.83 -6.89 -13.79
N SER A 103 3.85 -7.78 -13.98
CA SER A 103 3.40 -8.23 -15.29
C SER A 103 2.62 -7.14 -16.02
N SER A 104 2.50 -7.26 -17.35
CA SER A 104 1.63 -6.39 -18.15
C SER A 104 0.15 -6.47 -17.75
N VAL A 105 -0.26 -7.58 -17.12
CA VAL A 105 -1.59 -7.77 -16.53
C VAL A 105 -1.78 -6.82 -15.35
N ALA A 106 -0.82 -6.75 -14.44
CA ALA A 106 -0.86 -5.84 -13.30
C ALA A 106 -0.95 -4.37 -13.75
N GLU A 107 -0.24 -3.99 -14.81
CA GLU A 107 -0.33 -2.61 -15.33
C GLU A 107 -1.70 -2.32 -15.97
N LYS A 108 -2.30 -3.27 -16.68
CA LYS A 108 -3.65 -3.12 -17.23
C LYS A 108 -4.69 -2.98 -16.12
N GLU A 109 -4.61 -3.80 -15.07
CA GLU A 109 -5.48 -3.65 -13.89
C GLU A 109 -5.21 -2.34 -13.15
N ALA A 110 -3.96 -1.89 -13.07
CA ALA A 110 -3.61 -0.60 -12.47
C ALA A 110 -4.32 0.55 -13.18
N VAL A 111 -4.32 0.59 -14.51
CA VAL A 111 -5.06 1.61 -15.28
C VAL A 111 -6.56 1.59 -14.95
N ARG A 112 -7.14 0.40 -14.79
CA ARG A 112 -8.55 0.24 -14.41
C ARG A 112 -8.81 0.81 -13.00
N TYR A 113 -7.98 0.47 -12.02
CA TYR A 113 -8.11 0.95 -10.65
C TYR A 113 -7.86 2.47 -10.53
N GLU A 114 -6.86 3.00 -11.26
CA GLU A 114 -6.62 4.44 -11.39
C GLU A 114 -7.86 5.16 -11.94
N GLY A 115 -8.55 4.56 -12.92
CA GLY A 115 -9.80 5.07 -13.46
C GLY A 115 -10.92 5.22 -12.43
N ILE A 116 -11.04 4.27 -11.48
CA ILE A 116 -12.03 4.34 -10.39
C ILE A 116 -11.78 5.57 -9.51
N ILE A 117 -10.52 5.80 -9.13
CA ILE A 117 -10.14 6.91 -8.26
C ILE A 117 -10.34 8.25 -8.99
N ARG A 118 -9.97 8.32 -10.28
CA ARG A 118 -10.18 9.52 -11.11
C ARG A 118 -11.67 9.84 -11.30
N ASN A 119 -12.52 8.83 -11.41
CA ASN A 119 -13.97 9.01 -11.46
C ASN A 119 -14.51 9.58 -10.14
N LEU A 120 -14.04 9.08 -9.00
CA LEU A 120 -14.39 9.65 -7.68
C LEU A 120 -13.94 11.10 -7.56
N TYR A 121 -12.68 11.41 -7.91
CA TYR A 121 -12.17 12.79 -7.94
C TYR A 121 -13.09 13.69 -8.79
N THR A 122 -13.44 13.24 -9.99
CA THR A 122 -14.27 14.01 -10.92
C THR A 122 -15.65 14.25 -10.33
N LEU A 123 -16.24 13.25 -9.68
CA LEU A 123 -17.52 13.39 -8.99
C LEU A 123 -17.44 14.43 -7.88
N LEU A 124 -16.45 14.34 -6.99
CA LEU A 124 -16.28 15.26 -5.87
C LEU A 124 -16.08 16.71 -6.34
N VAL A 125 -15.22 16.94 -7.33
CA VAL A 125 -15.00 18.28 -7.89
C VAL A 125 -16.27 18.83 -8.53
N ARG A 126 -17.03 18.00 -9.28
CA ARG A 126 -18.31 18.42 -9.87
C ARG A 126 -19.37 18.78 -8.84
N GLN A 127 -19.28 18.23 -7.62
CA GLN A 127 -20.14 18.58 -6.49
C GLN A 127 -19.61 19.79 -5.69
N GLY A 128 -18.51 20.42 -6.14
CA GLY A 128 -17.95 21.62 -5.50
C GLY A 128 -17.08 21.34 -4.28
N TYR A 129 -16.64 20.09 -4.06
CA TYR A 129 -15.70 19.80 -2.99
C TYR A 129 -14.29 20.29 -3.35
N GLU A 130 -13.66 20.98 -2.41
CA GLU A 130 -12.25 21.36 -2.48
C GLU A 130 -11.42 20.54 -1.50
N PHE A 131 -10.42 19.83 -2.02
CA PHE A 131 -9.60 18.92 -1.23
C PHE A 131 -8.19 18.79 -1.77
N GLY A 132 -7.27 18.52 -0.85
CA GLY A 132 -5.90 18.09 -1.11
C GLY A 132 -5.79 16.61 -1.43
N PHE A 133 -4.58 16.21 -1.83
CA PHE A 133 -4.15 14.81 -1.87
C PHE A 133 -2.71 14.77 -1.36
N LEU A 134 -2.36 13.73 -0.61
CA LEU A 134 -1.05 13.60 0.03
C LEU A 134 0.06 13.20 -0.96
N GLY A 135 -0.31 12.82 -2.19
CA GLY A 135 0.64 12.49 -3.25
C GLY A 135 1.38 11.19 -2.95
N SER A 136 2.62 11.12 -3.41
CA SER A 136 3.51 9.97 -3.21
C SER A 136 3.83 9.68 -1.74
N ASP A 137 3.57 10.63 -0.84
CA ASP A 137 3.82 10.48 0.59
C ASP A 137 2.65 9.83 1.35
N GLU A 138 1.52 9.56 0.68
CA GLU A 138 0.35 8.94 1.31
C GLU A 138 0.71 7.57 1.90
N GLN A 139 0.46 7.41 3.19
CA GLN A 139 0.76 6.19 3.94
C GLN A 139 -0.50 5.31 4.01
N TYR A 140 -0.35 4.00 3.81
CA TYR A 140 -1.39 3.02 4.10
C TYR A 140 -1.75 3.03 5.59
N SER A 141 -3.03 2.82 5.90
CA SER A 141 -3.59 2.89 7.26
C SER A 141 -3.10 1.79 8.19
N GLY A 142 -2.58 0.70 7.64
CA GLY A 142 -2.23 -0.48 8.42
C GLY A 142 -3.43 -1.33 8.81
N VAL A 143 -4.64 -1.05 8.28
CA VAL A 143 -5.87 -1.79 8.63
C VAL A 143 -5.74 -3.29 8.46
N LEU A 144 -4.96 -3.76 7.48
CA LEU A 144 -4.68 -5.19 7.31
C LEU A 144 -4.01 -5.82 8.53
N PHE A 145 -3.09 -5.12 9.21
CA PHE A 145 -2.45 -5.64 10.42
C PHE A 145 -3.45 -5.80 11.55
N TYR A 146 -4.37 -4.84 11.68
CA TYR A 146 -5.48 -4.90 12.65
C TYR A 146 -6.40 -6.08 12.35
N ASP A 147 -6.84 -6.22 11.09
CA ASP A 147 -7.74 -7.30 10.66
C ASP A 147 -7.12 -8.70 10.88
N MET A 148 -5.78 -8.81 10.87
CA MET A 148 -5.05 -10.05 11.11
C MET A 148 -4.64 -10.28 12.57
N GLY A 149 -4.96 -9.36 13.50
CA GLY A 149 -4.62 -9.46 14.92
C GLY A 149 -3.17 -9.09 15.27
N PHE A 150 -2.47 -8.38 14.39
CA PHE A 150 -1.12 -7.85 14.62
C PHE A 150 -1.20 -6.41 15.17
N ASP A 151 -1.71 -6.29 16.39
CA ASP A 151 -2.07 -5.01 17.00
C ASP A 151 -0.86 -4.07 17.18
N SER A 152 0.32 -4.61 17.48
CA SER A 152 1.56 -3.82 17.61
C SER A 152 2.00 -3.18 16.29
N GLU A 153 1.94 -3.95 15.21
CA GLU A 153 2.29 -3.53 13.85
C GLU A 153 1.28 -2.53 13.30
N PHE A 154 0.01 -2.74 13.64
CA PHE A 154 -1.05 -1.78 13.39
C PHE A 154 -0.79 -0.46 14.12
N GLN A 155 -0.52 -0.50 15.44
CA GLN A 155 -0.27 0.69 16.23
C GLN A 155 0.90 1.51 15.66
N GLU A 156 2.00 0.85 15.27
CA GLU A 156 3.12 1.54 14.64
C GLU A 156 2.72 2.26 13.34
N SER A 157 1.94 1.58 12.49
CA SER A 157 1.47 2.13 11.22
C SER A 157 0.51 3.31 11.44
N ALA A 158 -0.43 3.16 12.38
CA ALA A 158 -1.38 4.18 12.79
C ALA A 158 -0.67 5.44 13.30
N GLU A 159 0.26 5.30 14.23
CA GLU A 159 1.01 6.43 14.78
C GLU A 159 1.77 7.21 13.70
N ARG A 160 2.36 6.50 12.74
CA ARG A 160 3.09 7.14 11.63
C ARG A 160 2.14 7.90 10.71
N LEU A 161 0.99 7.32 10.38
CA LEU A 161 -0.04 7.99 9.59
C LEU A 161 -0.59 9.21 10.33
N THR A 162 -0.98 9.09 11.61
CA THR A 162 -1.52 10.19 12.41
C THR A 162 -0.51 11.32 12.56
N ARG A 163 0.78 11.03 12.76
CA ARG A 163 1.85 12.05 12.72
C ARG A 163 1.90 12.77 11.38
N MET A 164 1.94 12.02 10.27
CA MET A 164 1.98 12.62 8.93
C MET A 164 0.75 13.49 8.63
N LEU A 165 -0.45 13.04 8.96
CA LEU A 165 -1.68 13.81 8.77
C LEU A 165 -1.65 15.13 9.57
N ARG A 166 -1.19 15.07 10.83
CA ARG A 166 -1.04 16.23 11.71
C ARG A 166 -0.03 17.24 11.16
N ASP A 167 1.14 16.75 10.76
CA ASP A 167 2.24 17.59 10.23
C ASP A 167 1.85 18.26 8.91
N ARG A 168 0.99 17.60 8.12
CA ARG A 168 0.42 18.15 6.88
C ARG A 168 -0.80 19.05 7.11
N GLY A 169 -1.20 19.28 8.36
CA GLY A 169 -2.33 20.16 8.70
C GLY A 169 -3.69 19.63 8.25
N VAL A 170 -3.82 18.31 8.10
CA VAL A 170 -5.07 17.66 7.71
C VAL A 170 -6.11 17.82 8.83
N LYS A 171 -7.29 18.32 8.47
CA LYS A 171 -8.43 18.53 9.39
C LYS A 171 -9.59 17.59 9.12
N ARG A 172 -9.71 17.12 7.87
CA ARG A 172 -10.78 16.24 7.42
C ARG A 172 -10.28 15.32 6.32
N LEU A 173 -10.69 14.06 6.38
CA LEU A 173 -10.44 13.09 5.33
C LEU A 173 -11.75 12.74 4.61
N ILE A 174 -11.66 12.65 3.28
CA ILE A 174 -12.60 11.95 2.43
C ILE A 174 -11.95 10.61 2.13
N THR A 175 -12.54 9.51 2.59
CA THR A 175 -12.02 8.16 2.42
C THR A 175 -12.76 7.45 1.28
N MET A 176 -12.10 6.47 0.67
CA MET A 176 -12.68 5.71 -0.44
C MET A 176 -13.41 4.43 -0.01
N ASP A 177 -13.10 3.92 1.18
CA ASP A 177 -13.54 2.61 1.62
C ASP A 177 -13.90 2.60 3.12
N PRO A 178 -14.78 1.67 3.54
CA PRO A 178 -15.23 1.61 4.93
C PRO A 178 -14.13 1.19 5.91
N HIS A 179 -13.16 0.37 5.51
CA HIS A 179 -12.08 -0.11 6.40
C HIS A 179 -11.18 1.04 6.81
N SER A 180 -10.70 1.83 5.84
CA SER A 180 -9.94 3.06 6.12
C SER A 180 -10.77 4.03 6.94
N THR A 181 -12.05 4.20 6.62
CA THR A 181 -12.95 5.10 7.38
C THR A 181 -13.07 4.71 8.84
N LEU A 182 -13.21 3.41 9.12
CA LEU A 182 -13.34 2.89 10.47
C LEU A 182 -12.04 3.12 11.24
N ILE A 183 -10.91 2.63 10.71
CA ILE A 183 -9.62 2.76 11.38
C ILE A 183 -9.23 4.23 11.58
N LEU A 184 -9.45 5.10 10.60
CA LEU A 184 -9.12 6.53 10.72
C LEU A 184 -9.96 7.29 11.76
N LYS A 185 -11.06 6.70 12.25
CA LYS A 185 -11.83 7.25 13.38
C LYS A 185 -11.28 6.82 14.74
N GLU A 186 -10.55 5.72 14.78
CA GLU A 186 -10.01 5.13 16.00
C GLU A 186 -8.56 5.59 16.30
N VAL A 187 -7.91 6.33 15.37
CA VAL A 187 -6.49 6.75 15.43
C VAL A 187 -6.25 8.26 15.44
#